data_AF-A0A9W7TZ67-F1
#
_entry.id   AF-A0A9W7TZ67-F1
#
_cell.length_a   1.000
_cell.length_b   1.000
_cell.length_c   1.000
_cell.angle_alpha   90.00
_cell.angle_beta   90.00
_cell.angle_gamma   90.00
#
_symmetry.space_group_name_H-M   'P 1'
#
loop_
_entity.id
_entity.type
_entity.pdbx_description
1 polymer ?
#
loop_
_entity_poly.entity_id
_entity_poly.type
_entity_poly.pdbx_seq_one_letter_code
_entity_poly.pdbx_strand_id
1 'polypeptide(L)' 'MNDNRKPAGRKPDNKSCPICGRPAVEETKPFCSKRCADVDLSRWLGGVYRIESPDRPDAEEADERE' A
#
# COMPACT_ATOMS: atom_id res chain seq x y z
N MET A 1 13.40 9.94 24.18
CA MET A 1 13.14 9.01 23.06
C MET A 1 11.64 8.88 22.87
N ASN A 2 11.06 9.60 21.90
CA ASN A 2 9.82 9.27 21.18
C ASN A 2 9.36 10.53 20.44
N ASP A 3 10.01 10.83 19.31
CA ASP A 3 9.58 11.93 18.43
C ASP A 3 8.38 11.48 17.58
N ASN A 4 7.24 11.42 18.24
CA ASN A 4 5.91 11.26 17.66
C ASN A 4 5.42 12.60 17.07
N ARG A 5 6.19 13.22 16.17
CA ARG A 5 5.72 14.37 15.39
C ARG A 5 5.26 13.88 14.03
N LYS A 6 3.98 13.51 13.97
CA LYS A 6 3.23 13.22 12.74
C LYS A 6 3.02 14.54 11.99
N PRO A 7 3.64 14.80 10.82
CA PRO A 7 3.34 16.01 10.07
C PRO A 7 1.94 15.86 9.47
N ALA A 8 1.02 16.73 9.87
CA ALA A 8 -0.32 16.82 9.30
C ALA A 8 -0.24 17.35 7.86
N GLY A 9 -0.85 16.64 6.91
CA GLY A 9 -1.45 17.26 5.72
C GLY A 9 -0.59 17.44 4.47
N ARG A 10 0.47 16.66 4.22
CA ARG A 10 1.11 16.62 2.89
C ARG A 10 0.59 15.42 2.08
N LYS A 11 0.20 15.64 0.82
CA LYS A 11 -0.11 14.55 -0.13
C LYS A 11 1.07 13.56 -0.13
N PRO A 12 0.83 12.24 -0.10
CA PRO A 12 1.91 11.27 -0.01
C PRO A 12 2.80 11.41 -1.24
N ASP A 13 3.98 12.00 -1.07
CA ASP A 13 5.03 11.91 -2.06
C ASP A 13 5.48 10.44 -2.14
N ASN A 14 5.97 10.00 -3.30
CA ASN A 14 6.38 8.61 -3.55
C ASN A 14 7.56 8.14 -2.65
N LYS A 15 8.00 8.97 -1.70
CA LYS A 15 9.04 8.70 -0.69
C LYS A 15 8.47 8.66 0.75
N SER A 16 7.16 8.87 0.91
CA SER A 16 6.45 8.83 2.18
C SER A 16 5.83 7.46 2.43
N CYS A 17 5.76 7.06 3.70
CA CYS A 17 5.22 5.77 4.12
C CYS A 17 3.73 5.70 3.78
N PRO A 18 3.27 4.71 2.99
CA PRO A 18 1.87 4.61 2.57
C PRO A 18 0.90 4.31 3.72
N ILE A 19 1.41 3.87 4.87
CA ILE A 19 0.60 3.50 6.04
C ILE A 19 0.34 4.68 6.97
N CYS A 20 1.28 5.61 7.09
CA CYS A 20 1.19 6.69 8.07
C CYS A 20 1.68 8.07 7.62
N GLY A 21 2.24 8.19 6.42
CA GLY A 21 2.72 9.45 5.81
C GLY A 21 4.06 9.98 6.33
N ARG A 22 4.74 9.26 7.24
CA ARG A 22 6.09 9.62 7.71
C ARG A 22 7.14 9.34 6.62
N PRO A 23 8.31 10.01 6.63
CA PRO A 23 9.37 9.72 5.66
C PRO A 23 9.79 8.24 5.76
N ALA A 24 9.91 7.58 4.60
CA ALA A 24 10.42 6.22 4.56
C ALA A 24 11.90 6.17 4.97
N VAL A 25 12.32 5.07 5.57
CA VAL A 25 13.73 4.82 5.95
C VAL A 25 14.30 3.72 5.06
N GLU A 26 15.59 3.81 4.72
CA GLU A 26 16.26 2.91 3.77
C GLU A 26 16.03 1.43 4.08
N GLU A 27 16.17 1.06 5.35
CA GLU A 27 16.04 -0.32 5.82
C GLU A 27 14.65 -0.93 5.57
N THR A 28 13.60 -0.12 5.60
CA THR A 28 12.22 -0.61 5.52
C THR A 28 11.43 -0.01 4.37
N LYS A 29 12.09 0.52 3.33
CA LYS A 29 11.41 1.10 2.17
C LYS A 29 10.37 0.11 1.59
N PRO A 30 9.16 0.58 1.24
CA PRO A 30 8.68 1.97 1.21
C PRO A 30 8.14 2.53 2.55
N PHE A 31 8.34 1.85 3.68
CA PHE A 31 7.78 2.20 4.98
C PHE A 31 8.75 2.96 5.89
N CYS A 32 8.20 3.56 6.95
CA CYS A 32 9.01 4.23 7.98
C CYS A 32 9.45 3.32 9.13
N SER A 33 8.92 2.09 9.22
CA SER A 33 9.30 1.10 10.23
C SER A 33 8.74 -0.29 9.92
N LYS A 34 9.32 -1.33 10.54
CA LYS A 34 8.82 -2.72 10.49
C LYS A 34 7.34 -2.82 10.89
N ARG A 35 6.92 -2.09 11.92
CA ARG A 35 5.51 -2.08 12.36
C ARG A 35 4.55 -1.63 11.25
N CYS A 36 4.94 -0.66 10.43
CA CYS A 36 4.11 -0.22 9.30
C CYS A 36 4.09 -1.27 8.19
N ALA A 37 5.20 -1.95 7.91
CA ALA A 37 5.24 -3.06 6.97
C ALA A 37 4.31 -4.22 7.40
N ASP A 38 4.31 -4.57 8.69
CA ASP A 38 3.45 -5.64 9.23
C ASP A 38 1.95 -5.28 9.13
N VAL A 39 1.61 -4.01 9.32
CA VAL A 39 0.23 -3.51 9.15
C VAL A 39 -0.21 -3.60 7.69
N ASP A 40 0.67 -3.23 6.77
CA ASP A 40 0.41 -3.37 5.34
C ASP A 40 0.17 -4.82 4.93
N LEU A 41 1.04 -5.72 5.39
CA LEU A 41 0.90 -7.16 5.19
C LEU A 41 -0.44 -7.68 5.75
N SER A 42 -0.84 -7.22 6.93
CA SER A 42 -2.13 -7.61 7.53
C SER A 42 -3.32 -7.15 6.69
N ARG A 43 -3.26 -5.95 6.09
CA ARG A 43 -4.31 -5.45 5.17
C ARG A 43 -4.36 -6.28 3.90
N TRP A 44 -3.20 -6.71 3.40
CA TRP A 44 -3.11 -7.59 2.24
C TRP A 44 -3.72 -8.95 2.52
N LEU A 45 -3.32 -9.61 3.61
CA LEU A 45 -3.88 -10.89 4.04
C LEU A 45 -5.38 -10.77 4.40
N GLY A 46 -5.82 -9.61 4.87
CA GLY A 46 -7.22 -9.32 5.17
C GLY A 46 -8.08 -8.98 3.95
N GLY A 47 -7.53 -8.99 2.73
CA GLY A 47 -8.29 -8.72 1.50
C GLY A 47 -8.80 -7.28 1.38
N VAL A 48 -8.14 -6.33 2.07
CA VAL A 48 -8.49 -4.90 2.03
C VAL A 48 -8.13 -4.29 0.67
N TYR A 49 -7.05 -4.76 0.06
CA TYR A 49 -6.67 -4.35 -1.29
C TYR A 49 -7.51 -5.12 -2.31
N ARG A 50 -8.36 -4.40 -3.05
CA ARG A 50 -9.15 -4.93 -4.16
C ARG A 50 -8.90 -4.11 -5.42
N ILE A 51 -8.89 -4.80 -6.55
CA ILE A 51 -8.89 -4.18 -7.87
C ILE A 51 -10.33 -4.20 -8.35
N GLU A 52 -10.89 -3.03 -8.64
CA GLU A 52 -12.19 -2.94 -9.29
C GLU A 52 -12.05 -3.53 -10.70
N SER A 53 -12.83 -4.57 -11.02
CA SER A 53 -12.97 -4.99 -12.39
C SER A 53 -13.90 -4.00 -13.08
N PRO A 54 -13.56 -3.46 -14.26
CA PRO A 54 -14.59 -2.87 -15.10
C PRO A 54 -15.65 -3.93 -15.34
N ASP A 55 -16.93 -3.58 -15.22
CA ASP A 55 -18.04 -4.42 -15.65
C ASP A 55 -17.83 -4.74 -17.15
N ARG A 56 -17.24 -5.90 -17.46
CA ARG A 56 -17.30 -6.47 -18.79
C ARG A 56 -18.59 -7.29 -18.84
N PRO A 57 -19.61 -6.89 -19.62
CA PRO A 57 -20.53 -7.90 -20.13
C PRO A 57 -19.67 -8.87 -20.97
N ASP A 58 -19.74 -10.15 -20.62
CA ASP A 58 -18.99 -11.28 -21.19
C ASP A 58 -17.50 -11.38 -20.80
N ALA A 59 -17.27 -12.17 -19.74
CA ALA A 59 -16.01 -12.80 -19.41
C ALA A 59 -15.95 -14.21 -20.06
N GLU A 60 -16.11 -14.26 -21.37
CA GLU A 60 -15.71 -15.38 -22.22
C GLU A 60 -14.65 -14.86 -23.21
N GLU A 61 -13.68 -15.68 -23.59
CA GLU A 61 -12.51 -15.36 -24.42
C GLU A 61 -11.34 -14.64 -23.70
N ALA A 62 -10.66 -15.38 -22.83
CA ALA A 62 -9.22 -15.17 -22.58
C ALA A 62 -8.52 -16.48 -22.17
N ASP A 63 -8.69 -17.56 -22.93
CA ASP A 63 -7.83 -18.76 -22.84
C ASP A 63 -7.65 -19.44 -24.21
N GLU A 64 -7.36 -18.65 -25.26
CA GLU A 64 -6.90 -19.19 -26.54
C GLU A 64 -5.71 -18.36 -27.02
N ARG A 65 -4.50 -18.71 -26.55
CA ARG A 65 -3.26 -18.35 -27.21
C ARG A 65 -2.36 -19.58 -27.26
N GLU A 66 -2.23 -20.10 -28.47
CA GLU A 66 -1.19 -21.03 -28.97
C GLU A 66 0.23 -20.47 -28.78
#